data_AF-A0A537SE12-F1
#
_entry.id   AF-A0A537SE12-F1
#
_cell.length_a   1.000
_cell.length_b   1.000
_cell.length_c   1.000
_cell.angle_alpha   90.00
_cell.angle_beta   90.00
_cell.angle_gamma   90.00
#
_symmetry.space_group_name_H-M   'P 1'
#
loop_
_entity.id
_entity.type
_entity.pdbx_description
1 polymer ?
#
loop_
_entity_poly.entity_id
_entity_poly.type
_entity_poly.pdbx_seq_one_letter_code
_entity_poly.pdbx_strand_id
1 'polypeptide(L)' 'MRAIAPIIVVGAGPVGLTTALGLDFYGLPFALFEEDAELSLDTKAGTVLTRTLE' A
#
# COMPACT_ATOMS: atom_id res chain seq x y z
N MET A 1 13.36 16.40 20.58
CA MET A 1 12.87 16.29 19.19
C MET A 1 11.58 15.48 19.22
N ARG A 2 10.48 15.97 18.61
CA ARG A 2 9.23 15.22 18.53
C ARG A 2 9.37 14.21 17.39
N ALA A 3 9.14 12.92 17.68
CA ALA A 3 9.10 11.90 16.62
C ALA A 3 7.99 12.26 15.62
N ILE A 4 8.28 12.15 14.33
CA ILE A 4 7.26 12.28 13.28
C ILE A 4 6.34 11.07 13.41
N ALA A 5 5.04 11.32 13.56
CA ALA A 5 4.07 10.23 13.59
C ALA A 5 3.98 9.58 12.19
N PRO A 6 3.96 8.24 12.09
CA PRO A 6 3.88 7.57 10.81
C PRO A 6 2.51 7.78 10.15
N ILE A 7 2.48 7.75 8.82
CA ILE A 7 1.25 7.65 8.04
C ILE A 7 0.69 6.23 8.20
N ILE A 8 -0.60 6.13 8.52
CA ILE A 8 -1.26 4.83 8.68
C ILE A 8 -2.01 4.51 7.39
N VAL A 9 -1.67 3.37 6.77
CA VAL A 9 -2.39 2.81 5.63
C VAL A 9 -3.16 1.59 6.12
N VAL A 10 -4.48 1.57 5.91
CA VAL A 10 -5.35 0.46 6.33
C VAL A 10 -5.90 -0.23 5.08
N GLY A 11 -5.59 -1.52 4.94
CA GLY A 11 -5.89 -2.37 3.80
C GLY A 11 -4.68 -2.56 2.88
N ALA A 12 -4.25 -3.80 2.70
CA ALA A 12 -3.17 -4.26 1.82
C ALA A 12 -3.69 -4.80 0.47
N GLY A 13 -4.80 -4.24 -0.03
CA GLY A 13 -5.18 -4.39 -1.44
C GLY A 13 -4.28 -3.57 -2.38
N PRO A 14 -4.53 -3.61 -3.71
CA PRO A 14 -3.69 -2.90 -4.69
C PRO A 14 -3.49 -1.41 -4.39
N VAL A 15 -4.53 -0.71 -3.93
CA VAL A 15 -4.47 0.73 -3.59
C VAL A 15 -3.56 0.97 -2.39
N GLY A 16 -3.69 0.19 -1.31
CA GLY A 16 -2.90 0.38 -0.11
C GLY A 16 -1.43 -0.02 -0.30
N LEU A 17 -1.18 -1.13 -1.02
CA LEU A 17 0.18 -1.53 -1.38
C LEU A 17 0.87 -0.51 -2.29
N THR A 18 0.17 0.02 -3.30
CA THR A 18 0.73 1.07 -4.17
C THR A 18 1.00 2.36 -3.38
N THR A 19 0.12 2.69 -2.43
CA THR A 19 0.33 3.83 -1.52
C THR A 19 1.59 3.63 -0.69
N ALA A 20 1.75 2.45 -0.07
CA ALA A 20 2.92 2.10 0.73
C ALA A 20 4.23 2.19 -0.09
N LEU A 21 4.23 1.68 -1.33
CA LEU A 21 5.37 1.81 -2.24
C LEU A 21 5.73 3.27 -2.52
N GLY A 22 4.73 4.13 -2.75
CA GLY A 22 4.96 5.56 -2.93
C GLY A 22 5.53 6.24 -1.68
N LEU A 23 5.01 5.90 -0.49
CA LEU A 23 5.52 6.44 0.78
C LEU A 23 6.97 6.03 1.04
N ASP A 24 7.31 4.76 0.77
CA ASP A 24 8.68 4.26 0.85
C ASP A 24 9.61 5.00 -0.12
N PHE A 25 9.18 5.15 -1.38
CA PHE A 25 9.93 5.87 -2.41
C PHE A 25 10.27 7.32 -2.00
N TYR A 26 9.35 8.01 -1.32
CA TYR A 26 9.57 9.37 -0.82
C TYR A 26 10.21 9.45 0.57
N GLY A 27 10.55 8.31 1.20
CA GLY A 27 11.16 8.27 2.53
C GLY A 27 10.23 8.74 3.65
N LEU A 28 8.92 8.62 3.48
CA LEU A 28 7.92 9.01 4.47
C LEU A 28 7.64 7.83 5.43
N PRO A 29 7.75 8.01 6.75
CA PRO A 29 7.49 6.93 7.69
C PRO A 29 6.02 6.50 7.64
N PHE A 30 5.77 5.20 7.48
CA PHE A 30 4.42 4.65 7.43
C PHE A 30 4.30 3.29 8.11
N ALA A 31 3.06 2.92 8.43
CA ALA A 31 2.69 1.58 8.85
C ALA A 31 1.47 1.12 8.01
N LEU A 32 1.56 -0.09 7.46
CA LEU A 32 0.49 -0.73 6.69
C LEU A 32 -0.13 -1.84 7.54
N PHE A 33 -1.46 -1.84 7.65
CA PHE A 33 -2.22 -2.86 8.36
C PHE A 33 -3.16 -3.57 7.41
N GLU A 34 -3.27 -4.89 7.56
CA GLU A 34 -4.25 -5.75 6.91
C GLU A 34 -4.93 -6.60 7.99
N GLU A 35 -6.21 -6.89 7.81
CA GLU A 35 -6.97 -7.76 8.70
C GLU A 35 -6.52 -9.22 8.54
N ASP A 36 -6.32 -9.64 7.29
CA ASP A 36 -5.85 -10.98 6.96
C ASP A 36 -4.34 -11.14 7.18
N ALA A 37 -3.94 -12.33 7.64
CA ALA A 37 -2.53 -12.68 7.81
C ALA A 37 -1.80 -12.95 6.48
N GLU A 38 -2.56 -13.17 5.40
CA GLU A 38 -2.06 -13.53 4.08
C GLU A 38 -2.82 -12.76 3.00
N LEU A 39 -2.16 -12.52 1.86
CA LEU A 39 -2.84 -11.90 0.72
C LEU A 39 -3.80 -12.89 0.06
N SER A 40 -5.00 -12.40 -0.24
CA SER A 40 -6.00 -13.13 -1.03
C SER A 40 -5.40 -13.62 -2.35
N LEU A 41 -5.54 -14.91 -2.64
CA LEU A 41 -5.14 -15.52 -3.92
C LEU A 41 -6.19 -15.35 -5.03
N ASP A 42 -7.41 -14.92 -4.68
CA ASP A 42 -8.47 -14.67 -5.65
C ASP A 42 -8.16 -13.45 -6.52
N THR A 43 -8.30 -13.61 -7.84
CA THR A 43 -8.24 -12.49 -8.78
C THR A 43 -9.51 -11.65 -8.66
N LYS A 44 -9.41 -10.53 -7.93
CA LYS A 44 -10.51 -9.55 -7.78
C LYS A 44 -10.43 -8.41 -8.80
N ALA A 45 -9.21 -8.00 -9.20
CA ALA A 45 -8.95 -6.92 -10.15
C ALA A 45 -7.97 -7.39 -11.24
N GLY A 46 -8.48 -8.18 -12.20
CA GLY A 46 -7.66 -8.90 -13.19
C GLY A 46 -7.16 -8.08 -14.38
N THR A 47 -7.45 -6.78 -14.45
CA THR A 47 -7.07 -5.92 -15.57
C THR A 47 -6.11 -4.84 -15.10
N VAL A 48 -5.03 -4.62 -15.85
CA VAL A 48 -4.11 -3.49 -15.67
C VAL A 48 -4.23 -2.60 -16.91
N LEU A 49 -4.53 -1.32 -16.71
CA LEU A 49 -4.61 -0.34 -17.80
C LEU A 49 -3.22 0.17 -18.17
N THR A 50 -3.06 0.66 -19.41
CA THR A 50 -1.77 1.19 -19.90
C THR A 50 -1.18 2.25 -18.97
N ARG A 51 -2.01 3.16 -18.45
CA ARG A 51 -1.59 4.22 -17.52
C ARG A 51 -1.03 3.69 -16.19
N THR A 52 -1.39 2.49 -15.78
CA THR A 52 -0.89 1.85 -14.55
C THR A 52 0.49 1.20 -14.75
N LEU A 53 0.88 0.93 -16.00
CA LEU A 53 2.19 0.37 -16.35
C LEU A 53 3.29 1.43 -16.52
N GLU A 54 2.91 2.71 -16.65
CA GLU A 54 3.82 3.86 -16.73
C GLU A 54 4.46 4.17 -15.37
#